data_AF-A0A6V7KRN2-F1
#
_entry.id   AF-A0A6V7KRN2-F1
#
_cell.length_a   1.000
_cell.length_b   1.000
_cell.length_c   1.000
_cell.angle_alpha   90.00
_cell.angle_beta   90.00
_cell.angle_gamma   90.00
#
_symmetry.space_group_name_H-M   'P 1'
#
loop_
_entity.id
_entity.type
_entity.pdbx_description
1 polymer ?
#
loop_
_entity_poly.entity_id
_entity_poly.type
_entity_poly.pdbx_seq_one_letter_code
_entity_poly.pdbx_strand_id
1 'polypeptide(L)'
;MYRLRLFRKSTTLELRKHLVQALVFPILDYCYLVFAGLSAEISAILDRLLNYGVRFVFGLRLDEHVTAYRRRLGWMKCEKRRNHFPGCLTYKVLSSRVSNYLANLFSANTSSRPDRGDVMPLAIPRRYTVTLDKSFHVTASYLWNSLSVKIRNQPSFKTAFKTYILTDQLPRHHP
;
A
#
# COMPACT_ATOMS: atom_id res chain seq x y z
N MET A 1 3.00 19.15 11.33
CA MET A 1 3.57 19.82 10.13
C MET A 1 3.82 21.32 10.31
N TYR A 2 2.99 22.07 11.01
CA TYR A 2 3.17 23.54 11.17
C TYR A 2 4.55 23.90 11.76
N ARG A 3 5.02 23.14 12.77
CA ARG A 3 6.36 23.28 13.36
C ARG A 3 7.51 23.04 12.37
N LEU A 4 7.33 22.12 11.41
CA LEU A 4 8.35 21.85 10.38
C LEU A 4 8.44 23.00 9.37
N ARG A 5 7.32 23.70 9.11
CA ARG A 5 7.27 24.83 8.17
C ARG A 5 8.16 25.99 8.61
N LEU A 6 8.38 26.14 9.93
CA LEU A 6 9.25 27.15 10.51
C LEU A 6 10.71 27.02 10.02
N PHE A 7 11.20 25.78 9.94
CA PHE A 7 12.58 25.46 9.53
C PHE A 7 12.75 25.37 8.01
N ARG A 8 11.73 25.75 7.21
CA ARG A 8 11.83 25.65 5.75
C ARG A 8 12.92 26.54 5.17
N LYS A 9 13.13 27.74 5.72
CA LYS A 9 14.11 28.71 5.22
C LYS A 9 15.56 28.21 5.34
N SER A 10 15.83 27.32 6.29
CA SER A 10 17.17 26.79 6.58
C SER A 10 17.38 25.36 6.06
N THR A 11 16.44 24.78 5.31
CA THR A 11 16.52 23.37 4.88
C THR A 11 16.50 23.21 3.36
N THR A 12 17.36 22.33 2.84
CA THR A 12 17.41 21.97 1.41
C THR A 12 16.16 21.17 1.00
N LEU A 13 15.89 21.10 -0.31
CA LEU A 13 14.77 20.32 -0.84
C LEU A 13 14.88 18.84 -0.47
N GLU A 14 16.09 18.28 -0.55
CA GLU A 14 16.37 16.88 -0.24
C GLU A 14 16.18 16.56 1.23
N LEU A 15 16.62 17.45 2.12
CA LEU A 15 16.42 17.29 3.56
C LEU A 15 14.92 17.31 3.91
N ARG A 16 14.15 18.24 3.31
CA ARG A 16 12.69 18.29 3.48
C ARG A 16 12.03 16.98 3.02
N LYS A 17 12.45 16.44 1.88
CA LYS A 17 11.97 15.15 1.37
C LYS A 17 12.27 14.02 2.37
N HIS A 18 13.50 13.94 2.88
CA HIS A 18 13.90 12.94 3.87
C HIS A 18 13.11 13.08 5.18
N LEU A 19 12.88 14.28 5.67
CA LEU A 19 12.08 14.52 6.89
C LEU A 19 10.65 13.99 6.73
N VAL A 20 10.01 14.24 5.60
CA VAL A 20 8.67 13.69 5.34
C VAL A 20 8.73 12.16 5.26
N GLN A 21 9.74 11.61 4.59
CA GLN A 21 10.01 10.16 4.50
C GLN A 21 10.24 9.48 5.85
N ALA A 22 10.94 10.12 6.77
CA ALA A 22 11.23 9.56 8.09
C ALA A 22 10.05 9.69 9.06
N LEU A 23 9.31 10.80 9.01
CA LEU A 23 8.32 11.13 10.05
C LEU A 23 6.87 10.80 9.64
N VAL A 24 6.52 11.03 8.38
CA VAL A 24 5.11 10.98 7.93
C VAL A 24 4.79 9.64 7.28
N PHE A 25 5.71 9.12 6.46
CA PHE A 25 5.48 7.88 5.75
C PHE A 25 5.28 6.66 6.66
N PRO A 26 6.04 6.45 7.75
CA PRO A 26 5.79 5.30 8.63
C PRO A 26 4.39 5.30 9.22
N ILE A 27 3.87 6.47 9.60
CA ILE A 27 2.50 6.63 10.13
C ILE A 27 1.48 6.34 9.03
N LEU A 28 1.66 6.92 7.84
CA LEU A 28 0.78 6.68 6.70
C LEU A 28 0.76 5.20 6.30
N ASP A 29 1.93 4.59 6.19
CA ASP A 29 2.10 3.20 5.75
C ASP A 29 1.53 2.22 6.79
N TYR A 30 1.65 2.53 8.09
CA TYR A 30 0.94 1.82 9.16
C TYR A 30 -0.58 1.92 9.00
N CYS A 31 -1.11 3.14 8.80
CA CYS A 31 -2.55 3.34 8.60
C CYS A 31 -3.07 2.59 7.37
N TYR A 32 -2.33 2.59 6.26
CA TYR A 32 -2.73 1.84 5.06
C TYR A 32 -2.79 0.33 5.29
N LEU A 33 -1.93 -0.19 6.17
CA LEU A 33 -1.91 -1.61 6.48
C LEU A 33 -3.05 -2.02 7.42
N VAL A 34 -3.23 -1.27 8.52
CA VAL A 34 -4.23 -1.58 9.54
C VAL A 34 -5.64 -1.36 9.03
N PHE A 35 -5.84 -0.29 8.26
CA PHE A 35 -7.14 0.07 7.73
C PHE A 35 -7.26 -0.34 6.25
N ALA A 36 -6.98 -1.60 5.90
CA ALA A 36 -7.21 -2.11 4.54
C ALA A 36 -8.64 -1.80 4.01
N GLY A 37 -9.60 -1.67 4.93
CA GLY A 37 -11.00 -1.29 4.72
C GLY A 37 -11.41 0.18 4.83
N LEU A 38 -10.49 1.14 4.66
CA LEU A 38 -10.77 2.58 4.86
C LEU A 38 -12.07 3.03 4.15
N SER A 39 -12.90 3.77 4.88
CA SER A 39 -13.94 4.59 4.25
C SER A 39 -13.30 5.62 3.30
N ALA A 40 -14.05 6.08 2.31
CA ALA A 40 -13.59 7.11 1.37
C ALA A 40 -13.12 8.38 2.11
N GLU A 41 -13.74 8.68 3.25
CA GLU A 41 -13.41 9.82 4.10
C GLU A 41 -12.02 9.73 4.70
N ILE A 42 -11.68 8.62 5.37
CA ILE A 42 -10.37 8.47 6.00
C ILE A 42 -9.28 8.40 4.92
N SER A 43 -9.57 7.78 3.77
CA SER A 43 -8.68 7.84 2.62
C SER A 43 -8.39 9.28 2.18
N ALA A 44 -9.42 10.12 2.10
CA ALA A 44 -9.28 11.51 1.72
C ALA A 44 -8.44 12.29 2.74
N ILE A 45 -8.56 11.97 4.04
CA ILE A 45 -7.73 12.55 5.10
C ILE A 45 -6.26 12.17 4.91
N LEU A 46 -5.97 10.90 4.65
CA LEU A 46 -4.60 10.42 4.41
C LEU A 46 -4.00 11.03 3.13
N ASP A 47 -4.79 11.17 2.06
CA ASP A 47 -4.41 11.89 0.84
C ASP A 47 -4.10 13.36 1.11
N ARG A 48 -4.91 14.04 1.93
CA ARG A 48 -4.65 15.44 2.35
C ARG A 48 -3.35 15.54 3.13
N LEU A 49 -3.05 14.59 4.02
CA LEU A 49 -1.80 14.57 4.79
C LEU A 49 -0.58 14.38 3.87
N LEU A 50 -0.66 13.45 2.92
CA LEU A 50 0.40 13.26 1.91
C LEU A 50 0.59 14.52 1.06
N ASN A 51 -0.49 15.14 0.61
CA ASN A 51 -0.45 16.38 -0.16
C ASN A 51 0.16 17.52 0.66
N TYR A 52 -0.11 17.59 1.96
CA TYR A 52 0.54 18.55 2.84
C TYR A 52 2.05 18.32 2.91
N GLY A 53 2.49 17.06 2.94
CA GLY A 53 3.91 16.71 2.85
C GLY A 53 4.55 17.19 1.55
N VAL A 54 3.90 16.97 0.41
CA VAL A 54 4.39 17.49 -0.89
C VAL A 54 4.46 19.02 -0.89
N ARG A 55 3.42 19.68 -0.37
CA ARG A 55 3.39 21.15 -0.23
C ARG A 55 4.50 21.65 0.67
N PHE A 56 4.84 20.95 1.75
CA PHE A 56 5.97 21.31 2.61
C PHE A 56 7.31 21.21 1.88
N VAL A 57 7.51 20.13 1.10
CA VAL A 57 8.76 19.90 0.35
C VAL A 57 9.00 21.01 -0.67
N PHE A 58 8.03 21.31 -1.54
CA PHE A 58 8.20 22.35 -2.57
C PHE A 58 7.88 23.76 -2.06
N GLY A 59 7.12 23.87 -0.97
CA GLY A 59 6.56 25.12 -0.45
C GLY A 59 5.52 25.74 -1.34
N LEU A 60 4.61 24.91 -1.83
CA LEU A 60 3.50 25.32 -2.67
C LEU A 60 2.51 26.16 -1.86
N ARG A 61 1.77 27.00 -2.58
CA ARG A 61 0.62 27.69 -2.00
C ARG A 61 -0.55 26.71 -1.78
N LEU A 62 -1.57 27.11 -1.03
CA LEU A 62 -2.69 26.23 -0.68
C LEU A 62 -3.55 25.88 -1.92
N ASP A 63 -3.71 26.87 -2.79
CA ASP A 63 -4.43 26.88 -4.06
C ASP A 63 -3.71 26.12 -5.19
N GLU A 64 -2.42 25.86 -5.07
CA GLU A 64 -1.64 25.24 -6.14
C GLU A 64 -1.87 23.72 -6.27
N HIS A 65 -1.96 23.23 -7.50
CA HIS A 65 -2.18 21.82 -7.80
C HIS A 65 -0.96 20.94 -7.46
N VAL A 66 -1.14 20.02 -6.51
CA VAL A 66 -0.05 19.17 -5.96
C VAL A 66 0.34 18.00 -6.88
N THR A 67 -0.50 17.63 -7.85
CA THR A 67 -0.37 16.39 -8.63
C THR A 67 0.94 16.29 -9.42
N ALA A 68 1.40 17.39 -10.02
CA ALA A 68 2.66 17.41 -10.78
C ALA A 68 3.87 17.21 -9.86
N TYR A 69 3.88 17.88 -8.71
CA TYR A 69 4.94 17.79 -7.70
C TYR A 69 5.02 16.41 -7.06
N ARG A 70 3.88 15.76 -6.81
CA ARG A 70 3.85 14.38 -6.34
C ARG A 70 4.48 13.42 -7.35
N ARG A 71 4.21 13.61 -8.66
CA ARG A 71 4.85 12.84 -9.73
C ARG A 71 6.36 13.06 -9.77
N ARG A 72 6.83 14.31 -9.63
CA ARG A 72 8.27 14.63 -9.53
C ARG A 72 8.96 13.92 -8.36
N LEU A 73 8.27 13.71 -7.24
CA LEU A 73 8.79 12.97 -6.09
C LEU A 73 8.77 11.44 -6.25
N GLY A 74 8.10 10.92 -7.30
CA GLY A 74 7.88 9.48 -7.47
C GLY A 74 6.99 8.86 -6.40
N TRP A 75 6.17 9.66 -5.72
CA TRP A 75 5.28 9.20 -4.65
C TRP A 75 3.96 8.69 -5.23
N MET A 76 3.59 7.46 -4.82
CA MET A 76 2.32 6.85 -5.22
C MET A 76 1.12 7.51 -4.55
N LYS A 77 -0.03 7.51 -5.24
CA LYS A 77 -1.34 7.84 -4.67
C LYS A 77 -1.68 6.88 -3.53
N CYS A 78 -2.50 7.33 -2.59
CA CYS A 78 -2.88 6.56 -1.41
C CYS A 78 -3.63 5.28 -1.76
N GLU A 79 -4.50 5.31 -2.77
CA GLU A 79 -5.14 4.13 -3.34
C GLU A 79 -4.15 3.05 -3.79
N LYS A 80 -3.13 3.42 -4.56
CA LYS A 80 -2.08 2.50 -5.00
C LYS A 80 -1.24 1.97 -3.83
N ARG A 81 -1.02 2.79 -2.78
CA ARG A 81 -0.34 2.37 -1.55
C ARG A 81 -1.14 1.35 -0.75
N ARG A 82 -2.47 1.48 -0.71
CA ARG A 82 -3.35 0.52 -0.03
C ARG A 82 -3.23 -0.89 -0.58
N ASN A 83 -2.90 -1.06 -1.85
CA ASN A 83 -2.64 -2.37 -2.43
C ASN A 83 -1.15 -2.76 -2.31
N HIS A 84 -0.24 -1.79 -2.47
CA HIS A 84 1.20 -2.05 -2.46
C HIS A 84 1.71 -2.61 -1.13
N PHE A 85 1.31 -2.01 -0.01
CA PHE A 85 1.83 -2.37 1.31
C PHE A 85 1.34 -3.74 1.79
N PRO A 86 0.03 -4.05 1.77
CA PRO A 86 -0.46 -5.38 2.08
C PRO A 86 0.18 -6.44 1.20
N GLY A 87 0.25 -6.23 -0.13
CA GLY A 87 0.88 -7.19 -1.03
C GLY A 87 2.36 -7.44 -0.73
N CYS A 88 3.12 -6.39 -0.40
CA CYS A 88 4.52 -6.56 0.03
C CYS A 88 4.64 -7.28 1.38
N LEU A 89 3.71 -7.04 2.32
CA LEU A 89 3.69 -7.75 3.59
C LEU A 89 3.35 -9.22 3.38
N THR A 90 2.34 -9.53 2.57
CA THR A 90 1.98 -10.91 2.21
C THR A 90 3.16 -11.64 1.58
N TYR A 91 3.85 -11.02 0.61
CA TYR A 91 5.06 -11.60 0.02
C TYR A 91 6.12 -11.94 1.07
N LYS A 92 6.38 -11.03 2.02
CA LYS A 92 7.34 -11.27 3.10
C LYS A 92 6.89 -12.37 4.05
N VAL A 93 5.62 -12.38 4.43
CA VAL A 93 5.05 -13.40 5.33
C VAL A 93 5.16 -14.79 4.68
N LEU A 94 4.87 -14.90 3.38
CA LEU A 94 4.94 -16.18 2.66
C LEU A 94 6.39 -16.61 2.36
N SER A 95 7.26 -15.67 1.99
CA SER A 95 8.64 -16.00 1.58
C SER A 95 9.57 -16.25 2.75
N SER A 96 9.50 -15.42 3.80
CA SER A 96 10.47 -15.45 4.91
C SER A 96 9.86 -15.78 6.26
N ARG A 97 8.56 -16.13 6.33
CA ARG A 97 7.83 -16.49 7.58
C ARG A 97 8.14 -15.56 8.75
N VAL A 98 8.20 -14.25 8.48
CA VAL A 98 8.69 -13.23 9.43
C VAL A 98 7.97 -13.28 10.78
N SER A 99 6.70 -13.69 10.80
CA SER A 99 5.93 -13.91 12.02
C SER A 99 5.10 -15.18 11.89
N ASN A 100 5.29 -16.12 12.81
CA ASN A 100 4.52 -17.37 12.84
C ASN A 100 3.01 -17.09 12.93
N TYR A 101 2.61 -16.06 13.69
CA TYR A 101 1.20 -15.66 13.78
C TYR A 101 0.62 -15.27 12.41
N LEU A 102 1.31 -14.39 11.68
CA LEU A 102 0.85 -13.94 10.36
C LEU A 102 0.96 -15.06 9.31
N ALA A 103 1.98 -15.91 9.39
CA ALA A 103 2.11 -17.04 8.49
C ALA A 103 0.97 -18.04 8.67
N ASN A 104 0.57 -18.32 9.92
CA ASN A 104 -0.54 -19.22 10.24
C ASN A 104 -1.90 -18.68 9.80
N LEU A 105 -2.01 -17.37 9.56
CA LEU A 105 -3.24 -16.76 9.04
C LEU A 105 -3.50 -17.21 7.59
N PHE A 106 -2.45 -17.44 6.80
CA PHE A 106 -2.54 -17.80 5.39
C PHE A 106 -2.37 -19.31 5.22
N SER A 107 -3.45 -20.00 4.86
CA SER A 107 -3.40 -21.39 4.43
C SER A 107 -3.46 -21.49 2.91
N ALA A 108 -2.72 -22.45 2.34
CA ALA A 108 -2.90 -22.82 0.94
C ALA A 108 -4.30 -23.38 0.75
N ASN A 109 -4.99 -22.98 -0.33
CA ASN A 109 -6.28 -23.55 -0.65
C ASN A 109 -6.08 -24.99 -1.13
N THR A 110 -6.43 -25.97 -0.28
CA THR A 110 -6.33 -27.40 -0.58
C THR A 110 -7.59 -27.95 -1.26
N SER A 111 -8.53 -27.09 -1.69
CA SER A 111 -9.72 -27.55 -2.40
C SER A 111 -9.31 -28.37 -3.62
N SER A 112 -9.81 -29.61 -3.70
CA SER A 112 -9.47 -30.69 -4.65
C SER A 112 -9.66 -30.36 -6.15
N ARG A 113 -9.94 -29.11 -6.50
CA ARG A 113 -10.08 -28.63 -7.88
C ARG A 113 -9.18 -27.41 -8.05
N PRO A 114 -7.93 -27.58 -8.51
CA PRO A 114 -7.14 -26.43 -8.95
C PRO A 114 -7.87 -25.82 -10.14
N ASP A 115 -8.44 -24.63 -9.95
CA ASP A 115 -8.99 -23.86 -11.07
C ASP A 115 -7.81 -23.48 -11.97
N ARG A 116 -7.69 -24.24 -13.05
CA ARG A 116 -6.81 -24.12 -14.22
C ARG A 116 -5.71 -23.05 -14.10
N GLY A 117 -4.55 -23.46 -13.60
CA GLY A 117 -3.26 -22.80 -13.89
C GLY A 117 -2.68 -21.88 -12.80
N ASP A 118 -3.34 -21.69 -11.66
CA ASP A 118 -2.75 -20.92 -10.55
C ASP A 118 -2.03 -21.86 -9.56
N VAL A 119 -0.72 -21.66 -9.40
CA VAL A 119 0.17 -22.66 -8.78
C VAL A 119 0.04 -22.71 -7.26
N MET A 120 -0.50 -21.67 -6.58
CA MET A 120 -0.72 -21.66 -5.12
C MET A 120 -1.75 -20.56 -4.72
N PRO A 121 -3.06 -20.77 -4.90
CA PRO A 121 -4.06 -19.82 -4.40
C PRO A 121 -4.14 -19.89 -2.86
N LEU A 122 -4.15 -18.73 -2.21
CA LEU A 122 -4.42 -18.63 -0.78
C LEU A 122 -5.91 -18.89 -0.52
N ALA A 123 -6.21 -19.63 0.55
CA ALA A 123 -7.57 -19.83 0.99
C ALA A 123 -8.17 -18.50 1.44
N ILE A 124 -9.37 -18.20 0.93
CA ILE A 124 -10.12 -17.01 1.33
C ILE A 124 -11.14 -17.46 2.37
N PRO A 125 -11.10 -16.93 3.61
CA PRO A 125 -12.03 -17.36 4.65
C PRO A 125 -13.45 -16.95 4.29
N ARG A 126 -14.43 -17.72 4.78
CA ARG A 126 -15.85 -17.36 4.63
C ARG A 126 -16.13 -16.06 5.38
N ARG A 127 -16.85 -15.15 4.72
CA ARG A 127 -17.11 -13.80 5.21
C ARG A 127 -18.48 -13.74 5.85
N TYR A 128 -18.51 -13.35 7.12
CA TYR A 128 -19.76 -13.20 7.87
C TYR A 128 -20.11 -11.73 8.12
N THR A 129 -19.15 -10.82 8.00
CA THR A 129 -19.32 -9.38 8.24
C THR A 129 -18.56 -8.53 7.22
N VAL A 130 -19.05 -7.32 6.98
CA VAL A 130 -18.39 -6.31 6.12
C VAL A 130 -16.99 -5.97 6.64
N THR A 131 -16.82 -5.94 7.97
CA THR A 131 -15.51 -5.69 8.61
C THR A 131 -14.51 -6.80 8.29
N LEU A 132 -14.95 -8.06 8.27
CA LEU A 132 -14.10 -9.19 7.95
C LEU A 132 -13.74 -9.20 6.45
N ASP A 133 -14.68 -8.87 5.57
CA ASP A 133 -14.41 -8.74 4.13
C ASP A 133 -13.29 -7.71 3.86
N LYS A 134 -13.30 -6.62 4.62
CA LYS A 134 -12.30 -5.56 4.57
C LYS A 134 -11.06 -5.78 5.43
N SER A 135 -10.93 -6.97 6.04
CA SER A 135 -9.77 -7.29 6.87
C SER A 135 -8.50 -7.45 6.04
N PHE A 136 -7.35 -7.29 6.69
CA PHE A 136 -6.06 -7.55 6.06
C PHE A 136 -6.00 -8.95 5.46
N HIS A 137 -6.46 -9.98 6.19
CA HIS A 137 -6.42 -11.36 5.73
C HIS A 137 -7.14 -11.54 4.39
N VAL A 138 -8.40 -11.13 4.32
CA VAL A 138 -9.23 -11.30 3.11
C VAL A 138 -8.68 -10.48 1.96
N THR A 139 -8.39 -9.20 2.19
CA THR A 139 -7.86 -8.28 1.16
C THR A 139 -6.51 -8.76 0.62
N ALA A 140 -5.62 -9.22 1.50
CA ALA A 140 -4.32 -9.77 1.14
C ALA A 140 -4.44 -11.05 0.31
N SER A 141 -5.33 -11.98 0.70
CA SER A 141 -5.56 -13.23 -0.04
C SER A 141 -6.12 -12.96 -1.44
N TYR A 142 -7.10 -12.06 -1.57
CA TYR A 142 -7.60 -11.62 -2.89
C TYR A 142 -6.51 -10.99 -3.75
N LEU A 143 -5.78 -10.05 -3.17
CA LEU A 143 -4.72 -9.35 -3.89
C LEU A 143 -3.65 -10.34 -4.35
N TRP A 144 -3.21 -11.26 -3.50
CA TRP A 144 -2.23 -12.28 -3.86
C TRP A 144 -2.71 -13.17 -4.99
N ASN A 145 -3.95 -13.68 -4.89
CA ASN A 145 -4.57 -14.53 -5.89
C ASN A 145 -4.77 -13.81 -7.24
N SER A 146 -4.99 -12.50 -7.23
CA SER A 146 -5.07 -11.69 -8.46
C SER A 146 -3.74 -11.50 -9.20
N LEU A 147 -2.60 -11.78 -8.54
CA LEU A 147 -1.29 -11.60 -9.15
C LEU A 147 -0.89 -12.78 -10.03
N SER A 148 -0.30 -12.50 -11.18
CA SER A 148 0.29 -13.55 -12.01
C SER A 148 1.53 -14.18 -11.35
N VAL A 149 1.76 -15.46 -11.62
CA VAL A 149 2.94 -16.22 -11.16
C VAL A 149 4.25 -15.51 -11.56
N LYS A 150 4.28 -14.84 -12.72
CA LYS A 150 5.42 -14.06 -13.21
C LYS A 150 5.86 -12.95 -12.23
N ILE A 151 4.91 -12.33 -11.53
CA ILE A 151 5.18 -11.27 -10.54
C ILE A 151 5.51 -11.87 -9.19
N ARG A 152 4.76 -12.91 -8.77
CA ARG A 152 4.96 -13.59 -7.48
C ARG A 152 6.38 -14.16 -7.33
N ASN A 153 6.96 -14.68 -8.42
CA ASN A 153 8.29 -15.29 -8.41
C ASN A 153 9.44 -14.31 -8.67
N GLN A 154 9.20 -12.99 -8.70
CA GLN A 154 10.27 -12.02 -8.91
C GLN A 154 11.15 -11.89 -7.65
N PRO A 155 12.50 -11.95 -7.78
CA PRO A 155 13.39 -11.77 -6.63
C PRO A 155 13.27 -10.36 -6.03
N SER A 156 12.96 -9.36 -6.86
CA SER A 156 12.69 -7.97 -6.44
C SER A 156 11.19 -7.65 -6.44
N PHE A 157 10.39 -8.49 -5.76
CA PHE A 157 8.92 -8.35 -5.71
C PHE A 157 8.46 -6.92 -5.41
N LYS A 158 9.04 -6.24 -4.42
CA LYS A 158 8.63 -4.87 -4.03
C LYS A 158 8.66 -3.88 -5.20
N THR A 159 9.69 -3.96 -6.04
CA THR A 159 9.89 -3.05 -7.17
C THR A 159 9.02 -3.45 -8.35
N ALA A 160 8.98 -4.75 -8.69
CA ALA A 160 8.13 -5.28 -9.76
C ALA A 160 6.63 -5.09 -9.47
N PHE A 161 6.23 -5.24 -8.22
CA PHE A 161 4.85 -5.01 -7.80
C PHE A 161 4.51 -3.51 -7.83
N LYS A 162 5.45 -2.64 -7.48
CA LYS A 162 5.27 -1.19 -7.61
C LYS A 162 5.00 -0.79 -9.07
N THR A 163 5.77 -1.31 -10.02
CA THR A 163 5.57 -1.02 -11.44
C THR A 163 4.23 -1.58 -11.94
N TYR A 164 3.87 -2.79 -11.53
CA TYR A 164 2.58 -3.40 -11.86
C TYR A 164 1.37 -2.60 -11.36
N ILE A 165 1.40 -2.11 -10.12
CA ILE A 165 0.32 -1.27 -9.58
C ILE A 165 0.25 0.07 -10.33
N LEU A 166 1.40 0.62 -10.73
CA LEU A 166 1.44 1.88 -11.46
C LEU A 166 0.80 1.76 -12.87
N THR A 167 0.94 0.61 -13.53
CA THR A 167 0.32 0.30 -14.85
C THR A 167 -1.16 -0.12 -14.79
N ASP A 168 -1.79 -0.04 -13.61
CA ASP A 168 -3.25 -0.21 -13.39
C ASP A 168 -3.82 -1.59 -13.75
N GLN A 169 -2.99 -2.62 -13.74
CA GLN A 169 -3.38 -4.00 -14.07
C GLN A 169 -4.07 -4.74 -12.90
N LEU A 170 -4.38 -4.06 -11.80
CA LEU A 170 -5.11 -4.67 -10.69
C LEU A 170 -6.62 -4.58 -10.96
N PRO A 171 -7.38 -5.68 -10.80
CA PRO A 171 -8.83 -5.59 -10.83
C PRO A 171 -9.30 -4.62 -9.73
N ARG A 172 -10.19 -3.69 -10.09
CA ARG A 172 -10.81 -2.76 -9.13
C ARG A 172 -11.68 -3.57 -8.20
N HIS A 173 -11.15 -3.97 -7.06
CA HIS A 173 -11.97 -4.45 -5.96
C HIS A 173 -12.73 -3.26 -5.39
N HIS A 174 -13.97 -3.08 -5.85
CA HIS A 174 -14.98 -2.40 -5.07
C HIS A 174 -15.35 -3.34 -3.91
N PRO A 175 -15.11 -2.96 -2.65
CA PRO A 175 -15.89 -3.53 -1.55
C PRO A 175 -17.35 -3.07 -1.64
#